data_AF-A0A8C2SPK1-F1
#
_entry.id   AF-A0A8C2SPK1-F1
#
_cell.length_a   1.000
_cell.length_b   1.000
_cell.length_c   1.000
_cell.angle_alpha   90.00
_cell.angle_beta   90.00
_cell.angle_gamma   90.00
#
_symmetry.space_group_name_H-M   'P 1'
#
loop_
_entity.id
_entity.type
_entity.pdbx_description
1 polymer ?
#
loop_
_entity_poly.entity_id
_entity_poly.type
_entity_poly.pdbx_seq_one_letter_code
_entity_poly.pdbx_strand_id
1 'polypeptide(L)'
;KNKCFLSKCSADSIRTLLDNGASVNQCDVNGRTLLANAAYSGNLDVVNLLVSRGADLEVEDNRDGWTALRSAAWGGHTEVAGILIKSKYLKQYSVSKRHVLQPAHQ
;
A
#
# COMPACT_ATOMS: atom_id res chain seq x y z
N LYS A 1 22.09 -2.10 1.09
CA LYS A 1 21.64 -1.48 -0.18
C LYS A 1 20.65 -2.43 -0.85
N ASN A 2 19.41 -2.50 -0.36
CA ASN A 2 18.41 -3.47 -0.84
C ASN A 2 17.50 -2.78 -1.86
N LYS A 3 17.92 -2.75 -3.13
CA LYS A 3 17.10 -2.25 -4.26
C LYS A 3 16.35 -3.43 -4.90
N CYS A 4 15.16 -3.85 -4.42
CA CYS A 4 14.19 -4.46 -5.37
C CYS A 4 13.38 -3.32 -5.96
N PHE A 5 13.82 -2.83 -7.11
CA PHE A 5 13.05 -1.91 -7.96
C PHE A 5 12.54 -2.62 -9.21
N LEU A 6 12.29 -3.93 -9.11
CA LEU A 6 12.38 -4.79 -10.27
C LEU A 6 11.07 -4.91 -11.03
N SER A 7 11.19 -4.65 -12.31
CA SER A 7 10.26 -4.89 -13.42
C SER A 7 9.86 -6.38 -13.59
N LYS A 8 9.96 -7.19 -12.52
CA LYS A 8 9.70 -8.63 -12.42
C LYS A 8 9.71 -9.15 -10.95
N CYS A 9 9.51 -8.30 -9.92
CA CYS A 9 9.57 -8.75 -8.51
C CYS A 9 8.32 -9.63 -8.23
N SER A 10 8.50 -10.95 -8.11
CA SER A 10 7.44 -11.92 -7.77
C SER A 10 7.04 -11.75 -6.30
N ALA A 11 5.83 -12.17 -5.91
CA ALA A 11 5.32 -12.06 -4.53
C ALA A 11 6.28 -12.65 -3.49
N ASP A 12 6.99 -13.72 -3.87
CA ASP A 12 7.96 -14.41 -3.03
C ASP A 12 9.20 -13.55 -2.71
N SER A 13 9.67 -12.77 -3.69
CA SER A 13 10.78 -11.83 -3.49
C SER A 13 10.38 -10.73 -2.52
N ILE A 14 9.16 -10.20 -2.64
CA ILE A 14 8.64 -9.16 -1.74
C ILE A 14 8.52 -9.70 -0.33
N ARG A 15 8.01 -10.92 -0.14
CA ARG A 15 7.95 -11.58 1.16
C ARG A 15 9.33 -11.70 1.79
N THR A 16 10.31 -12.20 1.03
CA THR A 16 11.68 -12.36 1.50
C THR A 16 12.32 -11.01 1.88
N LEU A 17 12.04 -9.94 1.14
CA LEU A 17 12.52 -8.59 1.49
C LEU A 17 11.93 -8.10 2.80
N LEU A 18 10.62 -8.23 2.98
CA LEU A 18 9.94 -7.80 4.21
C LEU A 18 10.40 -8.62 5.41
N ASP A 19 10.62 -9.92 5.23
CA ASP A 19 11.13 -10.81 6.29
C ASP A 19 12.60 -10.50 6.64
N ASN A 20 13.38 -9.97 5.71
CA ASN A 20 14.73 -9.42 5.94
C ASN A 20 14.73 -8.00 6.53
N GLY A 21 13.58 -7.47 6.98
CA GLY A 21 13.48 -6.15 7.59
C GLY A 21 13.46 -4.99 6.59
N ALA A 22 13.17 -5.24 5.31
CA ALA A 22 12.94 -4.16 4.36
C ALA A 22 11.68 -3.36 4.75
N SER A 23 11.74 -2.05 4.58
CA SER A 23 10.59 -1.17 4.82
C SER A 23 9.50 -1.44 3.78
N VAL A 24 8.28 -1.73 4.25
CA VAL A 24 7.12 -1.97 3.37
C VAL A 24 6.75 -0.76 2.50
N ASN A 25 7.11 0.43 2.96
CA ASN A 25 6.88 1.71 2.28
C ASN A 25 8.09 2.14 1.42
N GLN A 26 8.95 1.20 1.01
CA GLN A 26 10.03 1.53 0.11
C GLN A 26 9.49 2.13 -1.20
N CYS A 27 10.07 3.25 -1.61
CA CYS A 27 9.75 3.96 -2.83
C CYS A 27 10.97 4.11 -3.73
N ASP A 28 10.73 4.18 -5.04
CA ASP A 28 11.78 4.40 -6.05
C ASP A 28 12.25 5.85 -6.09
N VAL A 29 13.28 6.13 -6.90
CA VAL A 29 13.77 7.49 -7.19
C VAL A 29 12.66 8.42 -7.67
N ASN A 30 11.57 7.86 -8.21
CA ASN A 30 10.37 8.57 -8.64
C ASN A 30 9.29 8.71 -7.56
N GLY A 31 9.54 8.27 -6.31
CA GLY A 31 8.56 8.23 -5.23
C GLY A 31 7.52 7.09 -5.33
N ARG A 32 7.57 6.26 -6.38
CA ARG A 32 6.62 5.15 -6.56
C ARG A 32 6.86 4.04 -5.53
N THR A 33 5.84 3.73 -4.74
CA THR A 33 5.90 2.65 -3.75
C THR A 33 5.74 1.27 -4.38
N LEU A 34 6.19 0.26 -3.65
CA LEU A 34 5.97 -1.15 -4.00
C LEU A 34 4.48 -1.45 -4.25
N LEU A 35 3.62 -0.86 -3.41
CA LEU A 35 2.17 -1.01 -3.49
C LEU A 35 1.61 -0.37 -4.76
N ALA A 36 2.08 0.83 -5.14
CA ALA A 36 1.62 1.49 -6.36
C ALA A 36 1.99 0.71 -7.62
N ASN A 37 3.16 0.07 -7.66
CA ASN A 37 3.55 -0.82 -8.75
C ASN A 37 2.71 -2.09 -8.78
N ALA A 38 2.50 -2.75 -7.62
CA ALA A 38 1.65 -3.94 -7.54
C ALA A 38 0.21 -3.65 -7.99
N ALA A 39 -0.28 -2.46 -7.63
CA ALA A 39 -1.59 -1.96 -8.02
C ALA A 39 -1.69 -1.69 -9.52
N TYR A 40 -0.67 -1.08 -10.11
CA TYR A 40 -0.58 -0.86 -11.55
C TYR A 40 -0.53 -2.18 -12.34
N SER A 41 0.14 -3.20 -11.83
CA SER A 41 0.24 -4.52 -12.47
C SER A 41 -0.94 -5.46 -12.19
N GLY A 42 -1.87 -5.09 -11.31
CA GLY A 42 -3.02 -5.94 -10.95
C GLY A 42 -2.66 -7.16 -10.10
N ASN A 43 -1.49 -7.19 -9.47
CA ASN A 43 -1.00 -8.36 -8.72
C ASN A 43 -1.65 -8.43 -7.33
N LEU A 44 -2.80 -9.10 -7.23
CA LEU A 44 -3.58 -9.25 -6.01
C LEU A 44 -2.79 -9.87 -4.85
N ASP A 45 -1.97 -10.90 -5.10
CA ASP A 45 -1.18 -11.57 -4.05
C ASP A 45 -0.21 -10.61 -3.38
N VAL A 46 0.46 -9.79 -4.19
CA VAL A 46 1.42 -8.78 -3.72
C VAL A 46 0.69 -7.68 -2.95
N VAL A 47 -0.45 -7.21 -3.46
CA VAL A 47 -1.26 -6.17 -2.79
C VAL A 47 -1.72 -6.67 -1.42
N ASN A 48 -2.26 -7.88 -1.33
CA ASN A 48 -2.69 -8.48 -0.07
C ASN A 48 -1.54 -8.63 0.92
N LEU A 49 -0.36 -9.08 0.46
CA LEU A 49 0.82 -9.19 1.29
C LEU A 49 1.24 -7.83 1.86
N LEU A 50 1.32 -6.80 1.02
CA LEU A 50 1.71 -5.45 1.43
C LEU A 50 0.70 -4.82 2.40
N VAL A 51 -0.60 -4.94 2.09
CA VAL A 51 -1.69 -4.47 2.95
C VAL A 51 -1.65 -5.16 4.32
N SER A 52 -1.47 -6.48 4.35
CA SER A 52 -1.35 -7.27 5.58
C SER A 52 -0.14 -6.85 6.42
N ARG A 53 0.95 -6.44 5.77
CA ARG A 53 2.16 -5.92 6.41
C ARG A 53 2.07 -4.44 6.77
N GLY A 54 0.90 -3.82 6.62
CA GLY A 54 0.64 -2.45 7.05
C GLY A 54 1.15 -1.37 6.10
N ALA A 55 1.33 -1.70 4.81
CA ALA A 55 1.71 -0.72 3.79
C ALA A 55 0.86 0.55 3.86
N ASP A 56 1.52 1.67 3.58
CA ASP A 56 0.89 2.96 3.48
C ASP A 56 0.27 3.12 2.08
N LEU A 57 -1.04 3.37 2.07
CA LEU A 57 -1.86 3.44 0.87
C LEU A 57 -1.92 4.87 0.32
N GLU A 58 -1.59 5.86 1.16
CA GLU A 58 -1.68 7.29 0.86
C GLU A 58 -0.35 7.85 0.34
N VAL A 59 0.66 7.00 0.12
CA VAL A 59 1.93 7.47 -0.44
C VAL A 59 1.73 7.83 -1.90
N GLU A 60 2.03 9.09 -2.20
CA GLU A 60 2.00 9.67 -3.53
C GLU A 60 3.38 9.56 -4.17
N ASP A 61 3.40 9.30 -5.48
CA ASP A 61 4.65 9.38 -6.23
C ASP A 61 5.10 10.83 -6.44
N ASN A 62 6.41 11.04 -6.61
CA ASN A 62 6.97 12.38 -6.72
C ASN A 62 6.76 12.98 -8.12
N ARG A 63 6.37 12.17 -9.10
CA ARG A 63 6.23 12.61 -10.49
C ARG A 63 4.87 13.23 -10.76
N ASP A 64 3.81 12.53 -10.42
CA ASP A 64 2.45 12.88 -10.81
C ASP A 64 1.51 12.92 -9.59
N GLY A 65 2.02 12.65 -8.38
CA GLY A 65 1.24 12.51 -7.16
C GLY A 65 0.38 11.24 -7.19
N TRP A 66 0.80 10.18 -7.87
CA TRP A 66 -0.03 8.98 -8.03
C TRP A 66 -0.01 8.13 -6.76
N THR A 67 -1.19 7.90 -6.21
CA THR A 67 -1.42 6.91 -5.15
C THR A 67 -1.59 5.52 -5.73
N ALA A 68 -1.43 4.49 -4.90
CA ALA A 68 -1.67 3.11 -5.32
C ALA A 68 -3.10 2.89 -5.85
N LEU A 69 -4.09 3.59 -5.29
CA LEU A 69 -5.46 3.53 -5.78
C LEU A 69 -5.60 4.10 -7.20
N ARG A 70 -4.94 5.24 -7.48
CA ARG A 70 -4.94 5.84 -8.82
C ARG A 70 -4.24 4.93 -9.83
N SER A 71 -3.15 4.28 -9.44
CA SER A 71 -2.48 3.27 -10.27
C SER A 71 -3.35 2.05 -10.59
N ALA A 72 -4.09 1.52 -9.61
CA ALA A 72 -5.04 0.41 -9.84
C ALA A 72 -6.17 0.83 -10.78
N ALA A 73 -6.72 2.03 -10.58
CA ALA A 73 -7.77 2.57 -11.43
C ALA A 73 -7.29 2.78 -12.87
N TRP A 74 -6.07 3.28 -13.05
CA TRP A 74 -5.46 3.46 -14.37
C TRP A 74 -5.22 2.13 -15.09
N GLY A 75 -4.79 1.09 -14.36
CA GLY A 75 -4.64 -0.26 -14.89
C GLY A 75 -5.96 -1.00 -15.14
N GLY A 76 -7.10 -0.43 -14.75
CA GLY A 76 -8.41 -1.10 -14.85
C GLY A 76 -8.61 -2.25 -13.84
N HIS A 77 -7.77 -2.34 -12.81
CA HIS A 77 -7.78 -3.42 -11.83
C HIS A 77 -8.75 -3.11 -10.69
N THR A 78 -10.05 -3.26 -10.96
CA THR A 78 -11.14 -2.95 -10.00
C THR A 78 -11.07 -3.78 -8.71
N GLU A 79 -10.68 -5.04 -8.78
CA GLU A 79 -10.51 -5.90 -7.60
C GLU A 79 -9.42 -5.35 -6.65
N VAL A 80 -8.28 -4.96 -7.22
CA VAL A 80 -7.19 -4.35 -6.43
C VAL A 80 -7.64 -3.03 -5.82
N ALA A 81 -8.33 -2.18 -6.59
CA ALA A 81 -8.89 -0.94 -6.07
C ALA A 81 -9.87 -1.19 -4.90
N GLY A 82 -10.71 -2.22 -5.02
CA GLY A 82 -11.62 -2.64 -3.95
C GLY A 82 -10.89 -3.04 -2.66
N ILE A 83 -9.80 -3.81 -2.76
CA ILE A 83 -8.98 -4.20 -1.61
C ILE A 83 -8.33 -2.97 -0.96
N LEU A 84 -7.75 -2.07 -1.76
CA LEU A 84 -7.12 -0.83 -1.26
C LEU A 84 -8.14 0.05 -0.53
N ILE A 85 -9.32 0.24 -1.11
CA ILE A 85 -10.43 1.00 -0.50
C ILE A 85 -10.86 0.34 0.81
N LYS A 86 -11.09 -0.98 0.81
CA LYS A 86 -11.47 -1.73 2.01
C LYS A 86 -10.42 -1.61 3.12
N SER A 87 -9.14 -1.72 2.76
CA SER A 87 -8.05 -1.55 3.71
C SER A 87 -7.99 -0.14 4.29
N LYS A 88 -8.29 0.90 3.49
CA LYS A 88 -8.35 2.29 3.97
C LYS A 88 -9.44 2.47 5.02
N TYR A 89 -10.65 1.96 4.76
CA TYR A 89 -11.76 2.02 5.72
C TYR A 89 -11.49 1.22 7.00
N LEU A 90 -10.84 0.05 6.92
CA LEU A 90 -10.50 -0.75 8.10
C LEU A 90 -9.46 -0.07 9.01
N LYS A 91 -8.49 0.66 8.45
CA LYS A 91 -7.57 1.50 9.26
C LYS A 91 -8.34 2.65 9.93
N GLN A 92 -9.32 3.25 9.27
CA GLN A 92 -10.15 4.31 9.86
C GLN A 92 -11.04 3.78 10.99
N TYR A 93 -11.61 2.58 10.83
CA TYR A 93 -12.51 1.96 11.82
C TYR A 93 -11.81 1.63 13.14
N SER A 94 -10.51 1.35 13.11
CA SER A 94 -9.71 1.11 14.32
C SER A 94 -9.26 2.40 15.02
N VAL A 95 -9.13 3.52 14.30
CA VAL A 95 -8.85 4.85 14.87
C VAL A 95 -10.08 5.40 15.62
N SER A 96 -11.31 5.14 15.14
CA SER A 96 -12.54 5.58 15.82
C SER A 96 -12.79 4.98 17.21
N LYS A 97 -12.03 3.96 17.65
CA LYS A 97 -12.07 3.47 19.04
C LYS A 97 -10.96 4.02 19.95
N ARG A 98 -10.02 4.83 19.43
CA ARG A 98 -8.98 5.50 20.25
C ARG A 98 -9.23 6.99 20.50
N HIS A 99 -10.36 7.54 20.04
CA HIS A 99 -10.77 8.92 20.26
C HIS A 99 -12.26 9.08 20.61
N VAL A 100 -12.83 8.12 21.36
CA VAL A 100 -14.17 8.26 21.96
C VAL A 100 -14.15 7.82 23.43
N LEU A 101 -13.13 8.28 24.15
CA LEU A 101 -13.19 8.42 25.61
C LEU A 101 -12.54 9.75 25.99
N GLN A 102 -13.25 10.85 25.79
CA GLN A 102 -13.36 11.85 26.85
C GLN A 102 -14.64 12.70 26.68
N PRO A 103 -15.42 12.87 27.77
CA PRO A 103 -16.72 13.51 27.74
C PRO A 103 -16.55 15.03 27.73
N ALA A 104 -17.38 15.73 26.97
CA ALA A 104 -17.55 17.18 27.08
C ALA A 104 -19.03 17.49 27.22
N HIS A 105 -19.64 16.99 28.30
CA HIS A 105 -20.83 17.59 28.89
C HIS A 105 -20.53 17.77 30.37
N GLN A 106 -20.27 19.01 30.76
CA GLN A 106 -20.66 19.75 31.97
C GLN A 106 -19.90 21.08 31.91
#